data_AF-A0A1B0ABM1-F1
#
_entry.id   AF-A0A1B0ABM1-F1
#
_cell.length_a   1.000
_cell.length_b   1.000
_cell.length_c   1.000
_cell.angle_alpha   90.00
_cell.angle_beta   90.00
_cell.angle_gamma   90.00
#
_symmetry.space_group_name_H-M   'P 1'
#
loop_
_entity.id
_entity.type
_entity.pdbx_description
1 polymer ?
#
loop_
_entity_poly.entity_id
_entity_poly.type
_entity_poly.pdbx_seq_one_letter_code
_entity_poly.pdbx_strand_id
1 'polypeptide(L)'
;MQNREASISVVPSLIIKALKDSPRDRKMRKNIKHSGNITFDDILYITRIMRSRSMARKLDGAGREILCTAQSLGNTMDGRPPHNIIEDINSGVIEVPAE
;
A
#
# COMPACT_ATOMS: atom_id res chain seq x y z
N MET A 1 -37.44 5.11 1.00
CA MET A 1 -36.80 6.33 1.51
C MET A 1 -35.32 6.03 1.67
N GLN A 2 -34.46 6.55 0.78
CA GLN A 2 -33.01 6.33 0.84
C GLN A 2 -32.40 7.25 1.91
N ASN A 3 -31.54 6.69 2.76
CA ASN A 3 -30.89 7.38 3.87
C ASN A 3 -30.10 8.61 3.34
N ARG A 4 -30.30 9.79 3.94
CA ARG A 4 -29.70 11.09 3.54
C ARG A 4 -28.48 11.45 4.39
N GLU A 5 -27.82 10.46 4.98
CA GLU A 5 -26.56 10.67 5.70
C GLU A 5 -25.39 10.62 4.71
N ALA A 6 -24.54 11.64 4.72
CA ALA A 6 -23.32 11.66 3.92
C ALA A 6 -22.31 10.66 4.49
N SER A 7 -22.14 9.51 3.82
CA SER A 7 -21.10 8.54 4.16
C SER A 7 -19.74 9.03 3.66
N ILE A 8 -18.89 9.52 4.57
CA ILE A 8 -17.52 9.97 4.23
C ILE A 8 -16.58 8.76 4.35
N SER A 9 -16.27 8.12 3.21
CA SER A 9 -15.22 7.10 3.16
C SER A 9 -13.85 7.77 3.06
N VAL A 10 -13.18 7.95 4.19
CA VAL A 10 -11.77 8.35 4.20
C VAL A 10 -10.93 7.11 3.92
N VAL A 11 -10.15 7.13 2.85
CA VAL A 11 -9.11 6.11 2.61
C VAL A 11 -7.83 6.64 3.27
N PRO A 12 -7.50 6.24 4.51
CA PRO A 12 -6.14 6.43 5.00
C PRO A 12 -5.18 5.61 4.12
N SER A 13 -3.90 5.94 4.19
CA SER A 13 -2.83 5.14 3.58
C SER A 13 -3.02 3.66 3.95
N LEU A 14 -3.44 2.85 2.97
CA LEU A 14 -3.83 1.45 3.17
C LEU A 14 -2.68 0.61 3.73
N ILE A 15 -1.44 1.04 3.47
CA ILE A 15 -0.20 0.50 4.04
C ILE A 15 -0.19 0.55 5.58
N ILE A 16 -0.61 1.67 6.19
CA ILE A 16 -0.63 1.81 7.66
C ILE A 16 -1.74 0.95 8.27
N LYS A 17 -2.85 0.77 7.55
CA LYS A 17 -3.90 -0.18 7.94
C LYS A 17 -3.42 -1.63 7.89
N ALA A 18 -2.64 -2.01 6.87
CA ALA A 18 -2.07 -3.35 6.77
C ALA A 18 -1.07 -3.65 7.89
N LEU A 19 -0.35 -2.62 8.38
CA LEU A 19 0.52 -2.72 9.56
C LEU A 19 -0.23 -2.86 10.90
N LYS A 20 -1.57 -2.80 10.90
CA LYS A 20 -2.42 -2.83 12.12
C LYS A 20 -2.04 -1.79 13.18
N ASP A 21 -1.37 -0.72 12.76
CA ASP A 21 -1.01 0.39 13.64
C ASP A 21 -2.27 1.17 14.06
N SER A 22 -2.26 1.65 15.31
CA SER A 22 -3.35 2.47 15.83
C SER A 22 -3.54 3.75 15.01
N PRO A 23 -4.77 4.21 14.75
CA PRO A 23 -5.03 5.46 14.06
C PRO A 23 -4.31 6.62 14.75
N ARG A 24 -3.47 7.33 13.99
CA ARG A 24 -2.69 8.43 14.54
C ARG A 24 -3.60 9.53 15.11
N ASP A 25 -3.29 9.98 16.32
CA ASP A 25 -3.88 11.20 16.87
C ASP A 25 -3.31 12.42 16.13
N ARG A 26 -4.16 13.08 15.33
CA ARG A 26 -3.76 14.20 14.47
C ARG A 26 -3.41 15.47 15.25
N LYS A 27 -3.78 15.58 16.53
CA LYS A 27 -3.59 16.80 17.34
C LYS A 27 -2.25 16.81 18.07
N MET A 28 -1.85 15.69 18.69
CA MET A 28 -0.71 15.68 19.60
C MET A 28 0.65 15.46 18.92
N ARG A 29 0.73 14.63 17.86
CA ARG A 29 2.00 14.29 17.21
C ARG A 29 1.88 14.31 15.70
N LYS A 30 2.80 15.04 15.05
CA LYS A 30 2.97 15.06 13.59
C LYS A 30 4.05 14.06 13.19
N ASN A 31 3.92 13.44 12.02
CA ASN A 31 4.95 12.62 11.36
C ASN A 31 5.51 11.47 12.22
N ILE A 32 4.64 10.68 12.86
CA ILE A 32 5.06 9.44 13.52
C ILE A 32 5.65 8.50 12.47
N LYS A 33 6.84 7.96 12.75
CA LYS A 33 7.47 6.94 11.89
C LYS A 33 6.71 5.64 12.10
N HIS A 34 6.15 5.12 11.03
CA HIS A 34 5.54 3.79 10.97
C HIS A 34 6.56 2.88 10.31
N SER A 35 7.22 2.04 11.09
CA SER A 35 8.15 1.04 10.58
C SER A 35 7.60 -0.33 10.94
N GLY A 36 7.37 -1.15 9.93
CA GLY A 36 6.96 -2.51 10.12
C GLY A 36 7.21 -3.35 8.87
N ASN A 37 6.92 -4.65 9.02
CA ASN A 37 7.04 -5.61 7.94
C ASN A 37 5.66 -5.92 7.37
N ILE A 38 5.53 -5.89 6.04
CA ILE A 38 4.30 -6.16 5.31
C ILE A 38 4.52 -7.41 4.46
N THR A 39 3.51 -8.26 4.33
CA THR A 39 3.57 -9.45 3.47
C THR A 39 3.27 -9.11 2.02
N PHE A 40 3.79 -9.89 1.07
CA PHE A 40 3.47 -9.71 -0.35
C PHE A 40 1.96 -9.80 -0.64
N ASP A 41 1.23 -10.65 0.07
CA ASP A 41 -0.23 -10.80 -0.09
C ASP A 41 -1.00 -9.54 0.29
N ASP A 42 -0.60 -8.88 1.39
CA ASP A 42 -1.18 -7.61 1.82
C ASP A 42 -0.97 -6.53 0.76
N ILE A 43 0.18 -6.54 0.09
CA ILE A 43 0.49 -5.59 -1.00
C ILE A 43 -0.38 -5.88 -2.21
N LEU A 44 -0.57 -7.14 -2.59
CA LEU A 44 -1.45 -7.51 -3.70
C LEU A 44 -2.90 -7.07 -3.41
N TYR A 45 -3.37 -7.25 -2.18
CA TYR A 45 -4.67 -6.78 -1.73
C TYR A 45 -4.81 -5.25 -1.81
N ILE A 46 -3.80 -4.51 -1.31
CA ILE A 46 -3.77 -3.04 -1.42
C ILE A 46 -3.74 -2.61 -2.89
N THR A 47 -2.98 -3.30 -3.74
CA THR A 47 -2.85 -3.02 -5.17
C THR A 47 -4.18 -3.16 -5.89
N ARG A 48 -4.97 -4.19 -5.55
CA ARG A 48 -6.33 -4.37 -6.08
C ARG A 48 -7.27 -3.24 -5.66
N ILE A 49 -7.25 -2.81 -4.40
CA ILE A 49 -8.08 -1.69 -3.93
C ILE A 49 -7.68 -0.38 -4.61
N MET A 50 -6.38 -0.13 -4.72
CA MET A 50 -5.85 1.10 -5.31
C MET A 50 -5.87 1.11 -6.83
N ARG A 51 -6.26 0.00 -7.48
CA ARG A 51 -6.30 -0.11 -8.94
C ARG A 51 -7.15 0.98 -9.58
N SER A 52 -8.26 1.35 -8.94
CA SER A 52 -9.16 2.42 -9.39
C SER A 52 -8.52 3.82 -9.40
N ARG A 53 -7.43 4.03 -8.66
CA ARG A 53 -6.74 5.32 -8.51
C ARG A 53 -5.40 5.38 -9.25
N SER A 54 -4.84 4.22 -9.59
CA SER A 54 -3.58 4.14 -10.32
C SER A 54 -3.81 4.41 -11.80
N MET A 55 -2.92 5.21 -12.39
CA MET A 55 -2.91 5.48 -13.84
C MET A 55 -2.19 4.38 -14.64
N ALA A 56 -1.66 3.34 -13.97
CA ALA A 56 -0.92 2.27 -14.62
C ALA A 56 -1.82 1.45 -15.56
N ARG A 57 -1.29 0.99 -16.70
CA ARG A 57 -2.03 0.08 -17.60
C ARG A 57 -2.11 -1.35 -17.08
N LYS A 58 -1.09 -1.80 -16.35
CA LYS A 58 -0.98 -3.14 -15.77
C LYS A 58 -0.97 -3.07 -14.25
N LEU A 59 -1.40 -4.14 -13.59
CA LEU A 59 -1.31 -4.29 -12.13
C LEU A 59 0.13 -4.23 -11.62
N ASP A 60 1.08 -4.72 -12.41
CA ASP A 60 2.51 -4.56 -12.16
C ASP A 60 2.89 -3.09 -11.88
N GLY A 61 2.45 -2.16 -12.74
CA GLY A 61 2.71 -0.74 -12.54
C GLY A 61 2.06 -0.17 -11.27
N ALA A 62 0.83 -0.61 -10.96
CA ALA A 62 0.15 -0.21 -9.72
C ALA A 62 0.82 -0.78 -8.46
N GLY A 63 1.34 -2.00 -8.54
CA GLY A 63 2.13 -2.64 -7.48
C GLY A 63 3.41 -1.85 -7.20
N ARG A 64 4.15 -1.47 -8.24
CA ARG A 64 5.36 -0.64 -8.12
C ARG A 64 5.10 0.71 -7.45
N GLU A 65 3.98 1.37 -7.74
CA GLU A 65 3.58 2.62 -7.08
C GLU A 65 3.43 2.44 -5.56
N ILE A 66 2.80 1.33 -5.15
CA ILE A 66 2.60 1.00 -3.73
C ILE A 66 3.93 0.61 -3.07
N LEU A 67 4.76 -0.18 -3.74
CA LEU A 67 6.10 -0.55 -3.27
C LEU A 67 6.98 0.69 -3.04
N CYS A 68 6.93 1.67 -3.96
CA CYS A 68 7.66 2.93 -3.85
C CYS A 68 7.17 3.77 -2.65
N THR A 69 5.86 3.76 -2.39
CA THR A 69 5.26 4.40 -1.22
C THR A 69 5.71 3.72 0.07
N ALA A 70 5.75 2.39 0.09
CA ALA A 70 6.21 1.63 1.26
C ALA A 70 7.71 1.85 1.55
N GLN A 71 8.54 2.02 0.52
CA GLN A 71 9.95 2.42 0.67
C GLN A 71 10.08 3.79 1.34
N SER A 72 9.26 4.76 0.90
CA SER A 72 9.27 6.13 1.46
C SER A 72 8.85 6.18 2.93
N LEU A 73 8.03 5.22 3.37
CA LEU A 73 7.62 5.07 4.76
C LEU A 73 8.66 4.34 5.62
N GLY A 74 9.59 3.60 5.00
CA GLY A 74 10.59 2.79 5.70
C GLY A 74 10.08 1.42 6.16
N ASN A 75 9.12 0.85 5.42
CA ASN A 75 8.62 -0.50 5.66
C ASN A 75 9.45 -1.53 4.90
N THR A 76 9.64 -2.70 5.51
CA THR A 76 10.22 -3.87 4.85
C THR A 76 9.12 -4.79 4.36
N MET A 77 9.47 -5.66 3.41
CA MET A 77 8.55 -6.62 2.82
C MET A 77 9.17 -7.99 2.84
N ASP A 78 8.56 -8.91 3.56
CA ASP A 78 9.10 -10.25 3.79
C ASP A 78 10.58 -10.24 4.18
N GLY A 79 10.98 -9.27 5.02
CA GLY A 79 12.36 -9.08 5.48
C GLY A 79 13.33 -8.51 4.44
N ARG A 80 12.87 -8.19 3.22
CA ARG A 80 13.65 -7.56 2.15
C ARG A 80 13.30 -6.08 2.01
N PRO A 81 14.24 -5.24 1.54
CA PRO A 81 13.93 -3.87 1.17
C PRO A 81 13.02 -3.84 -0.07
N PRO A 82 12.05 -2.92 -0.15
CA PRO A 82 11.13 -2.82 -1.30
C PRO A 82 11.85 -2.58 -2.64
N HIS A 83 13.05 -2.01 -2.62
CA HIS A 83 13.86 -1.77 -3.81
C HIS A 83 14.18 -3.05 -4.57
N ASN A 84 14.61 -4.10 -3.84
CA ASN A 84 14.96 -5.39 -4.45
C ASN A 84 13.71 -6.05 -5.07
N ILE A 85 12.55 -5.90 -4.43
CA ILE A 85 11.28 -6.44 -4.96
C ILE A 85 10.88 -5.70 -6.24
N ILE A 86 11.11 -4.39 -6.32
CA ILE A 86 10.88 -3.62 -7.55
C ILE A 86 11.80 -4.10 -8.68
N GLU A 87 13.06 -4.42 -8.38
CA GLU A 87 13.99 -5.00 -9.35
C GLU A 87 13.58 -6.41 -9.79
N ASP A 88 13.15 -7.25 -8.85
CA ASP A 88 12.65 -8.61 -9.11
C ASP A 88 11.38 -8.58 -9.99
N ILE A 89 10.52 -7.58 -9.80
CA ILE A 89 9.34 -7.34 -10.64
C ILE A 89 9.75 -6.79 -12.02
N ASN A 90 10.74 -5.90 -12.09
CA ASN A 90 11.27 -5.38 -13.36
C ASN A 90 11.93 -6.48 -14.21
N SER A 91 12.63 -7.41 -13.56
CA SER A 91 13.29 -8.55 -14.19
C SER A 91 12.34 -9.71 -14.50
N GLY A 92 11.10 -9.65 -14.01
CA GLY A 92 10.08 -10.68 -14.23
C GLY A 92 10.25 -11.93 -13.37
N VAL A 93 11.07 -11.88 -12.32
CA VAL A 93 11.26 -12.97 -11.35
C VAL A 93 10.03 -13.12 -10.45
N ILE A 94 9.39 -12.00 -10.11
CA ILE A 94 8.12 -11.98 -9.36
C ILE A 94 6.99 -11.66 -10.34
N GLU A 95 6.21 -12.68 -10.67
CA GLU A 95 5.02 -12.50 -11.50
C GLU A 95 3.88 -11.93 -10.66
N VAL A 96 3.42 -10.73 -11.02
CA VAL A 96 2.21 -10.13 -10.45
C VAL A 96 1.01 -10.68 -11.23
N PRO A 97 0.10 -11.44 -10.59
CA PRO A 97 -1.08 -11.98 -11.27
C PRO A 97 -1.94 -10.83 -11.81
N ALA A 98 -2.44 -10.99 -13.03
CA ALA A 98 -3.10 -9.94 -13.80
C ALA A 98 -4.57 -9.64 -13.41
N GLU A 99 -5.03 -10.08 -12.24
CA GLU A 99 -6.39 -9.84 -11.73
C GLU A 99 -6.47 -8.84 -10.57
#